data_AF-A0A7C6DZK6-F1
#
_entry.id   AF-A0A7C6DZK6-F1
#
_cell.length_a   1.000
_cell.length_b   1.000
_cell.length_c   1.000
_cell.angle_alpha   90.00
_cell.angle_beta   90.00
_cell.angle_gamma   90.00
#
_symmetry.space_group_name_H-M   'P 1'
#
loop_
_entity.id
_entity.type
_entity.pdbx_description
1 polymer ?
#
loop_
_entity_poly.entity_id
_entity_poly.type
_entity_poly.pdbx_seq_one_letter_code
_entity_poly.pdbx_strand_id
1 'polypeptide(L)'
;MEKESKYSVWTASEEFYELEEELFKKATQLAEKKDSYELARMLVVIDKEVYKYEEEARRLRLTGELDLDVYRELISSYNGIRQKIFKLINENKLSNDVSRLFKLMRFSNEVAGLYLAGYLQELDSQGATV
;
A
#
# COMPACT_ATOMS: atom_id res chain seq x y z
N MET A 1 -12.76 -31.45 20.17
CA MET A 1 -12.66 -30.01 20.49
C MET A 1 -12.29 -29.30 19.21
N GLU A 2 -13.30 -28.80 18.48
CA GLU A 2 -13.05 -27.90 17.36
C GLU A 2 -12.49 -26.59 17.95
N LYS A 3 -11.30 -26.20 17.49
CA LYS A 3 -10.79 -24.85 17.75
C LYS A 3 -11.58 -23.90 16.86
N GLU A 4 -12.69 -23.36 17.35
CA GLU A 4 -13.33 -22.23 16.72
C GLU A 4 -12.47 -20.98 16.94
N SER A 5 -11.59 -20.71 15.99
CA SER A 5 -11.19 -19.35 15.67
C SER A 5 -11.58 -19.13 14.23
N LYS A 6 -12.87 -18.81 14.00
CA LYS A 6 -13.37 -18.46 12.68
C LYS A 6 -13.18 -16.96 12.48
N TYR A 7 -11.94 -16.55 12.21
CA TYR A 7 -11.70 -15.26 11.59
C TYR A 7 -12.50 -15.26 10.29
N SER A 8 -13.58 -14.48 10.26
CA SER A 8 -14.61 -14.55 9.24
C SER A 8 -14.44 -13.40 8.26
N VAL A 9 -15.03 -13.52 7.06
CA VAL A 9 -15.08 -12.43 6.08
C VAL A 9 -15.63 -11.16 6.73
N TRP A 10 -16.64 -11.28 7.58
CA TRP A 10 -17.25 -10.14 8.27
C TRP A 10 -16.28 -9.43 9.22
N THR A 11 -15.54 -10.18 10.03
CA THR A 11 -14.53 -9.63 10.94
C THR A 11 -13.39 -8.97 10.15
N ALA A 12 -12.96 -9.60 9.07
CA ALA A 12 -11.96 -9.06 8.17
C ALA A 12 -12.43 -7.73 7.53
N SER A 13 -13.69 -7.65 7.10
CA SER A 13 -14.28 -6.45 6.51
C SER A 13 -14.41 -5.30 7.49
N GLU A 14 -14.78 -5.54 8.75
CA GLU A 14 -14.90 -4.48 9.77
C GLU A 14 -13.53 -3.87 10.12
N GLU A 15 -12.53 -4.70 10.41
CA GLU A 15 -11.15 -4.23 10.65
C GLU A 15 -10.61 -3.44 9.46
N PHE A 16 -11.03 -3.82 8.25
CA PHE A 16 -10.61 -3.14 7.04
C PHE A 16 -11.24 -1.76 6.84
N TYR A 17 -12.49 -1.57 7.29
CA TYR A 17 -13.19 -0.32 7.13
C TYR A 17 -12.50 0.80 7.93
N GLU A 18 -12.13 0.52 9.18
CA GLU A 18 -11.40 1.47 10.03
C GLU A 18 -10.02 1.79 9.45
N LEU A 19 -9.29 0.77 9.00
CA LEU A 19 -8.00 0.93 8.35
C LEU A 19 -8.10 1.76 7.07
N GLU A 20 -9.13 1.52 6.25
CA GLU A 20 -9.40 2.28 5.03
C GLU A 20 -9.63 3.76 5.34
N GLU A 21 -10.45 4.07 6.34
CA GLU A 21 -10.74 5.45 6.73
C GLU A 21 -9.47 6.19 7.20
N GLU A 22 -8.65 5.55 8.04
CA GLU A 22 -7.40 6.13 8.54
C GLU A 22 -6.41 6.38 7.39
N LEU A 23 -6.19 5.37 6.54
CA LEU A 23 -5.26 5.46 5.43
C LEU A 23 -5.71 6.53 4.42
N PHE A 24 -7.02 6.60 4.13
CA PHE A 24 -7.55 7.59 3.21
C PHE A 24 -7.43 9.01 3.77
N LYS A 25 -7.74 9.22 5.05
CA LYS A 25 -7.55 10.51 5.73
C LYS A 25 -6.10 10.96 5.68
N LYS A 26 -5.16 10.06 5.98
CA LYS A 26 -3.72 10.36 5.91
C LYS A 26 -3.28 10.65 4.48
N ALA A 27 -3.70 9.85 3.50
CA ALA A 27 -3.38 10.08 2.09
C ALA A 27 -3.90 11.45 1.60
N THR A 28 -5.09 11.86 2.05
CA THR A 28 -5.66 13.18 1.73
C THR A 28 -4.78 14.30 2.26
N GLN A 29 -4.38 14.23 3.54
CA GLN A 29 -3.48 15.23 4.15
C GLN A 29 -2.12 15.32 3.45
N LEU A 30 -1.56 14.18 3.03
CA LEU A 30 -0.30 14.14 2.28
C LEU A 30 -0.47 14.74 0.88
N ALA A 31 -1.58 14.45 0.20
CA ALA A 31 -1.87 15.00 -1.12
C ALA A 31 -2.06 16.53 -1.09
N GLU A 32 -2.77 17.06 -0.08
CA GLU A 32 -2.92 18.50 0.15
C GLU A 32 -1.57 19.19 0.38
N LYS A 33 -0.67 18.53 1.13
CA LYS A 33 0.71 18.98 1.37
C LYS A 33 1.65 18.74 0.18
N LYS A 34 1.20 18.02 -0.86
CA LYS A 34 2.00 17.57 -2.01
C LYS A 34 3.19 16.68 -1.64
N ASP A 35 3.12 15.97 -0.52
CA ASP A 35 4.17 15.05 -0.06
C ASP A 35 4.14 13.76 -0.88
N SER A 36 4.79 13.82 -2.05
CA SER A 36 4.84 12.72 -3.01
C SER A 36 5.66 11.53 -2.50
N TYR A 37 6.60 11.77 -1.59
CA TYR A 37 7.47 10.75 -1.01
C TYR A 37 6.71 9.86 -0.04
N GLU A 38 6.00 10.45 0.93
CA GLU A 38 5.21 9.67 1.88
C GLU A 38 4.01 9.00 1.21
N LEU A 39 3.40 9.61 0.19
CA LEU A 39 2.38 8.94 -0.64
C LEU A 39 2.94 7.70 -1.36
N ALA A 40 4.13 7.79 -1.94
CA ALA A 40 4.80 6.65 -2.57
C ALA A 40 5.15 5.56 -1.55
N ARG A 41 5.64 5.92 -0.36
CA ARG A 41 5.91 4.98 0.73
C ARG A 41 4.66 4.26 1.19
N MET A 42 3.56 4.99 1.36
CA MET A 42 2.27 4.40 1.75
C MET A 42 1.81 3.34 0.74
N LEU A 43 1.91 3.63 -0.56
CA LEU A 43 1.59 2.65 -1.61
C LEU A 43 2.49 1.40 -1.55
N VAL A 44 3.79 1.56 -1.24
CA VAL A 44 4.71 0.41 -1.07
C VAL A 44 4.33 -0.44 0.13
N VAL A 45 3.92 0.16 1.25
CA VAL A 45 3.46 -0.58 2.43
C VAL A 45 2.21 -1.39 2.10
N ILE A 46 1.24 -0.78 1.40
CA ILE A 46 0.02 -1.48 0.95
C ILE A 46 0.37 -2.66 0.03
N ASP A 47 1.24 -2.47 -0.96
CA ASP A 47 1.67 -3.55 -1.86
C ASP A 47 2.39 -4.70 -1.10
N LYS A 48 3.14 -4.37 -0.03
CA LYS A 48 3.78 -5.38 0.84
C LYS A 48 2.77 -6.18 1.66
N GLU A 49 1.74 -5.54 2.21
CA GLU A 49 0.69 -6.26 2.94
C GLU A 49 -0.08 -7.19 2.01
N VAL A 50 -0.47 -6.73 0.81
CA VAL A 50 -1.09 -7.59 -0.21
C VAL A 50 -0.21 -8.81 -0.51
N TYR A 51 1.10 -8.61 -0.70
CA TYR A 51 2.02 -9.71 -0.97
C TYR A 51 2.07 -10.74 0.17
N LYS A 52 2.08 -10.29 1.44
CA LYS A 52 2.05 -11.20 2.60
C LYS A 52 0.78 -12.04 2.62
N TYR A 53 -0.39 -11.42 2.39
CA TYR A 53 -1.66 -12.16 2.34
C TYR A 53 -1.69 -13.14 1.17
N GLU A 54 -1.13 -12.78 0.02
CA GLU A 54 -0.99 -13.72 -1.10
C GLU A 54 -0.07 -14.91 -0.77
N GLU A 55 1.08 -14.67 -0.14
CA GLU A 55 1.99 -15.74 0.30
C GLU A 55 1.34 -16.67 1.32
N GLU A 56 0.63 -16.09 2.29
CA GLU A 56 -0.07 -16.87 3.30
C GLU A 56 -1.22 -17.69 2.68
N ALA A 57 -2.02 -17.10 1.80
CA ALA A 57 -3.06 -17.81 1.07
C ALA A 57 -2.49 -18.98 0.23
N ARG A 58 -1.31 -18.78 -0.39
CA ARG A 58 -0.61 -19.87 -1.09
C ARG A 58 -0.17 -20.98 -0.13
N ARG A 59 0.40 -20.62 1.03
CA ARG A 59 0.84 -21.58 2.05
C ARG A 59 -0.32 -22.42 2.56
N LEU A 60 -1.42 -21.78 2.96
CA LEU A 60 -2.62 -22.45 3.48
C LEU A 60 -3.30 -23.32 2.42
N ARG A 61 -3.21 -22.95 1.15
CA ARG A 61 -3.70 -23.76 0.03
C ARG A 61 -2.94 -25.07 -0.08
N LEU A 62 -1.63 -25.05 0.16
CA LEU A 62 -0.79 -26.25 0.12
C LEU A 62 -1.03 -27.17 1.32
N THR A 63 -1.49 -26.65 2.45
CA THR A 63 -1.81 -27.43 3.66
C THR A 63 -3.27 -27.89 3.74
N GLY A 64 -4.13 -27.44 2.82
CA GLY A 64 -5.55 -27.80 2.79
C GLY A 64 -6.43 -27.08 3.81
N GLU A 65 -5.88 -26.07 4.51
CA GLU A 65 -6.54 -25.30 5.57
C GLU A 65 -6.96 -23.91 5.06
N LEU A 66 -7.75 -23.86 3.98
CA LEU A 66 -7.95 -22.62 3.23
C LEU A 66 -9.40 -22.12 3.31
N ASP A 67 -9.59 -21.00 4.00
CA ASP A 67 -10.75 -20.13 3.79
C ASP A 67 -10.40 -19.08 2.73
N LEU A 68 -10.53 -19.47 1.46
CA LEU A 68 -10.17 -18.64 0.29
C LEU A 68 -10.87 -17.29 0.28
N ASP A 69 -12.09 -17.24 0.81
CA ASP A 69 -12.96 -16.09 0.63
C ASP A 69 -12.54 -14.95 1.56
N VAL A 70 -12.03 -15.25 2.75
CA VAL A 70 -11.41 -14.26 3.65
C VAL A 70 -10.19 -13.59 3.00
N TYR A 71 -9.26 -14.36 2.44
CA TYR A 71 -8.06 -13.81 1.82
C TYR A 71 -8.36 -13.04 0.54
N ARG A 72 -9.33 -13.51 -0.26
CA ARG A 72 -9.83 -12.77 -1.43
C ARG A 72 -10.41 -11.44 -1.03
N GLU A 73 -11.20 -11.40 0.04
CA GLU A 73 -11.79 -10.16 0.55
C GLU A 73 -10.69 -9.20 1.02
N LEU A 74 -9.75 -9.65 1.84
CA LEU A 74 -8.62 -8.83 2.30
C LEU A 74 -7.82 -8.22 1.15
N ILE A 75 -7.45 -9.04 0.15
CA ILE A 75 -6.73 -8.57 -1.04
C ILE A 75 -7.57 -7.58 -1.85
N SER A 76 -8.87 -7.85 -2.02
CA SER A 76 -9.80 -6.97 -2.70
C SER A 76 -9.87 -5.60 -2.02
N SER A 77 -9.99 -5.58 -0.70
CA SER A 77 -10.10 -4.37 0.09
C SER A 77 -8.81 -3.54 0.03
N TYR A 78 -7.62 -4.14 0.13
CA TYR A 78 -6.35 -3.40 -0.07
C TYR A 78 -6.26 -2.80 -1.47
N ASN A 79 -6.73 -3.51 -2.50
CA ASN A 79 -6.79 -2.99 -3.86
C ASN A 79 -7.77 -1.81 -3.97
N GLY A 80 -8.89 -1.84 -3.25
CA GLY A 80 -9.84 -0.73 -3.14
C GLY A 80 -9.21 0.52 -2.55
N ILE A 81 -8.51 0.38 -1.42
CA ILE A 81 -7.74 1.49 -0.79
C ILE A 81 -6.75 2.07 -1.80
N ARG A 82 -5.97 1.21 -2.46
CA ARG A 82 -4.96 1.63 -3.44
C ARG A 82 -5.58 2.45 -4.57
N GLN A 83 -6.75 2.05 -5.08
CA GLN A 83 -7.47 2.79 -6.12
C GLN A 83 -7.92 4.18 -5.62
N LYS A 84 -8.46 4.28 -4.40
CA LYS A 84 -8.86 5.56 -3.80
C LYS A 84 -7.66 6.51 -3.66
N ILE A 85 -6.51 6.00 -3.19
CA ILE A 85 -5.27 6.78 -3.08
C ILE A 85 -4.77 7.23 -4.45
N PHE A 86 -4.79 6.37 -5.48
CA PHE A 86 -4.42 6.77 -6.84
C PHE A 86 -5.32 7.86 -7.41
N LYS A 87 -6.62 7.81 -7.12
CA LYS A 87 -7.56 8.86 -7.53
C LYS A 87 -7.17 10.20 -6.90
N LEU A 88 -6.91 10.24 -5.59
CA LEU A 88 -6.42 11.44 -4.89
C LEU A 88 -5.11 11.98 -5.49
N ILE A 89 -4.14 11.10 -5.76
CA ILE A 89 -2.87 11.47 -6.38
C ILE A 89 -3.09 12.13 -7.76
N ASN A 90 -3.98 11.57 -8.57
CA ASN A 90 -4.31 12.09 -9.89
C ASN A 90 -4.99 13.46 -9.81
N GLU A 91 -5.97 13.61 -8.92
CA GLU A 91 -6.69 14.88 -8.69
C GLU A 91 -5.75 16.00 -8.24
N ASN A 92 -4.70 15.66 -7.47
CA ASN A 92 -3.69 16.60 -7.01
C ASN A 92 -2.50 16.76 -7.98
N LYS A 93 -2.54 16.12 -9.16
CA LYS A 93 -1.49 16.17 -10.20
C LYS A 93 -0.12 15.67 -9.73
N LEU A 94 -0.11 14.72 -8.78
CA LEU A 94 1.13 14.14 -8.20
C LEU A 94 1.53 12.81 -8.88
N SER A 95 0.78 12.36 -9.89
CA SER A 95 0.91 11.01 -10.47
C SER A 95 2.30 10.68 -10.97
N ASN A 96 2.99 11.63 -11.60
CA ASN A 96 4.32 11.40 -12.16
C ASN A 96 5.35 11.15 -11.06
N ASP A 97 5.38 12.02 -10.06
CA ASP A 97 6.39 11.98 -8.99
C ASP A 97 6.15 10.78 -8.08
N VAL A 98 4.90 10.57 -7.65
CA VAL A 98 4.53 9.42 -6.83
C VAL A 98 4.79 8.11 -7.58
N SER A 99 4.46 8.01 -8.88
CA SER A 99 4.71 6.77 -9.64
C SER A 99 6.20 6.48 -9.81
N ARG A 100 7.03 7.50 -10.00
CA ARG A 100 8.50 7.34 -10.08
C ARG A 100 9.05 6.86 -8.74
N LEU A 101 8.72 7.55 -7.65
CA LEU A 101 9.16 7.20 -6.31
C LEU A 101 8.67 5.81 -5.89
N PHE A 102 7.41 5.49 -6.17
CA PHE A 102 6.83 4.17 -5.89
C PHE A 102 7.60 3.06 -6.60
N LYS A 103 7.90 3.23 -7.90
CA LYS A 103 8.73 2.25 -8.66
C LYS A 103 10.12 2.11 -8.03
N LEU A 104 10.80 3.23 -7.76
CA LEU A 104 12.13 3.20 -7.15
C LEU A 104 12.15 2.46 -5.81
N MET A 105 11.20 2.77 -4.93
CA MET A 105 11.07 2.15 -3.61
C MET A 105 10.71 0.67 -3.70
N ARG A 106 9.78 0.31 -4.61
CA ARG A 106 9.35 -1.09 -4.82
C ARG A 106 10.48 -1.98 -5.33
N PHE A 107 11.36 -1.46 -6.18
CA PHE A 107 12.46 -2.22 -6.77
C PHE A 107 13.80 -2.08 -6.01
N SER A 108 13.83 -1.37 -4.88
CA SER A 108 15.03 -1.19 -4.05
C SER A 108 15.40 -2.43 -3.22
N ASN A 109 15.78 -3.51 -3.92
CA ASN A 109 16.88 -4.36 -3.48
C ASN A 109 18.19 -3.64 -3.86
N GLU A 110 18.92 -3.14 -2.86
CA GLU A 110 20.28 -2.53 -2.85
C GLU A 110 20.63 -1.43 -3.89
N VAL A 111 20.31 -1.58 -5.19
CA VAL A 111 20.72 -0.66 -6.26
C VAL A 111 19.85 0.59 -6.34
N ALA A 112 18.53 0.50 -6.06
CA ALA A 112 17.64 1.66 -6.17
C ALA A 112 17.69 2.59 -4.94
N GLY A 113 18.32 2.19 -3.83
CA GLY A 113 18.63 3.11 -2.73
C GLY A 113 19.60 4.22 -3.13
N LEU A 114 20.55 3.92 -4.02
CA LEU A 114 21.50 4.89 -4.58
C LEU A 114 20.81 5.84 -5.58
N TYR A 115 19.86 5.34 -6.38
CA TYR A 115 19.05 6.17 -7.28
C TYR A 115 18.05 7.05 -6.54
N LEU A 116 17.44 6.55 -5.46
CA LEU A 116 16.56 7.34 -4.60
C LEU A 116 17.32 8.47 -3.90
N ALA A 117 18.52 8.19 -3.39
CA ALA A 117 19.39 9.21 -2.79
C ALA A 117 19.77 10.30 -3.81
N GLY A 118 20.11 9.91 -5.05
CA GLY A 118 20.40 10.86 -6.13
C GLY A 118 19.18 11.72 -6.51
N TYR A 119 18.00 11.11 -6.64
CA TYR A 119 16.77 11.84 -6.95
C TYR A 119 16.36 12.84 -5.86
N LEU A 120 16.51 12.45 -4.58
CA LEU A 120 16.24 13.35 -3.45
C LEU A 120 17.22 14.52 -3.40
N GLN A 121 18.50 14.30 -3.72
CA GLN A 121 19.48 15.38 -3.88
C GLN A 121 19.14 16.33 -5.03
N GLU A 122 18.65 15.82 -6.15
CA GLU A 122 18.23 16.65 -7.29
C GLU A 122 17.04 17.55 -6.91
N LEU A 123 16.06 17.04 -6.17
CA LEU A 123 14.90 17.83 -5.71
C LEU A 123 15.32 18.97 -4.75
N ASP A 124 16.20 18.68 -3.79
CA ASP A 124 16.76 19.69 -2.88
C ASP A 124 17.56 20.74 -3.65
N SER A 125 18.35 20.33 -4.64
CA SER A 125 19.17 21.25 -5.45
C SER A 125 18.34 22.17 -6.37
N GLN A 126 17.11 21.77 -6.70
CA GLN A 126 16.18 22.55 -7.52
C GLN A 126 15.28 23.48 -6.69
N GLY A 127 15.44 23.51 -5.36
CA GLY A 127 14.62 24.33 -4.47
C GLY A 127 13.17 23.88 -4.37
N ALA A 128 12.87 22.63 -4.75
CA ALA A 128 11.57 22.04 -4.52
C ALA A 128 11.55 21.56 -3.06
N THR A 129 11.02 22.39 -2.15
CA THR A 129 10.86 22.03 -0.74
C THR A 129 10.06 20.74 -0.59
N VAL A 130 10.65 19.79 0.13
CA VAL A 130 10.03 18.56 0.66
C VAL A 130 8.77 18.88 1.46
#